data_AF-A0A662FFL6-F1
#
_entry.id   AF-A0A662FFL6-F1
#
_cell.length_a   1.000
_cell.length_b   1.000
_cell.length_c   1.000
_cell.angle_alpha   90.00
_cell.angle_beta   90.00
_cell.angle_gamma   90.00
#
_symmetry.space_group_name_H-M   'P 1'
#
loop_
_entity.id
_entity.type
_entity.pdbx_description
1 polymer ?
#
loop_
_entity_poly.entity_id
_entity_poly.type
_entity_poly.pdbx_seq_one_letter_code
_entity_poly.pdbx_strand_id
1 'polypeptide(L)'
;MKVFLTGQPRSGKSTVLAKIIDILKKKGLKVGGFITPEIVVNGKRVGFKVIDVYSGEEGILAKVCTGVEDKPRVGKYCVDV
;
A
#
# COMPACT_ATOMS: atom_id res chain seq x y z
N MET A 1 12.25 -17.03 10.29
CA MET A 1 10.80 -17.31 10.44
C MET A 1 10.04 -16.51 9.39
N LYS A 2 9.03 -17.09 8.75
CA LYS A 2 8.15 -16.39 7.79
C LYS A 2 6.70 -16.51 8.30
N VAL A 3 5.96 -15.42 8.32
CA VAL A 3 4.58 -15.37 8.80
C VAL A 3 3.71 -14.75 7.71
N PHE A 4 2.58 -15.38 7.40
CA PHE A 4 1.60 -14.87 6.45
C PHE A 4 0.28 -14.59 7.17
N LEU A 5 -0.21 -13.36 7.06
CA LEU A 5 -1.47 -12.95 7.68
C LEU A 5 -2.61 -13.02 6.65
N THR A 6 -3.48 -14.01 6.79
CA THR A 6 -4.64 -14.23 5.90
C THR A 6 -5.98 -13.90 6.60
N GLY A 7 -7.05 -13.84 5.82
CA GLY A 7 -8.41 -13.54 6.27
C GLY A 7 -9.23 -12.88 5.17
N GLN A 8 -10.54 -12.72 5.38
CA GLN A 8 -11.43 -12.09 4.39
C GLN A 8 -11.01 -10.64 4.07
N PRO A 9 -11.27 -10.13 2.85
CA PRO A 9 -11.06 -8.72 2.54
C PRO A 9 -11.68 -7.79 3.60
N ARG A 10 -10.98 -6.69 3.93
CA ARG A 10 -11.38 -5.73 4.98
C ARG A 10 -11.44 -6.27 6.43
N SER A 11 -10.93 -7.48 6.70
CA SER A 11 -10.83 -8.04 8.07
C SER A 11 -9.80 -7.34 9.00
N GLY A 12 -9.26 -6.17 8.64
CA GLY A 12 -8.30 -5.43 9.46
C GLY A 12 -6.83 -5.87 9.37
N LYS A 13 -6.45 -6.73 8.42
CA LYS A 13 -5.05 -7.20 8.27
C LYS A 13 -4.04 -6.07 8.14
N SER A 14 -4.31 -5.10 7.25
CA SER A 14 -3.44 -3.93 7.06
C SER A 14 -3.35 -3.08 8.32
N THR A 15 -4.44 -3.00 9.09
CA THR A 15 -4.47 -2.30 10.39
C THR A 15 -3.60 -3.01 11.42
N VAL A 16 -3.64 -4.34 11.48
CA VAL A 16 -2.78 -5.13 12.36
C VAL A 16 -1.31 -4.92 12.00
N LEU A 17 -0.96 -5.00 10.71
CA LEU A 17 0.41 -4.75 10.26
C LEU A 17 0.89 -3.34 10.61
N ALA A 18 0.06 -2.31 10.41
CA ALA A 18 0.40 -0.94 10.79
C ALA A 18 0.66 -0.79 12.30
N LYS A 19 -0.15 -1.42 13.15
CA LYS A 19 0.06 -1.43 14.61
C LYS A 19 1.35 -2.16 15.01
N ILE A 20 1.66 -3.29 14.36
CA ILE A 20 2.89 -4.03 14.62
C ILE A 20 4.11 -3.17 14.25
N ILE A 21 4.09 -2.51 13.09
CA ILE A 21 5.16 -1.60 12.65
C ILE A 21 5.37 -0.50 13.69
N ASP A 22 4.30 0.15 14.17
CA ASP A 22 4.36 1.19 15.19
C ASP A 22 4.96 0.68 16.52
N ILE A 23 4.52 -0.48 17.00
CA ILE A 23 5.05 -1.11 18.22
C ILE A 23 6.55 -1.41 18.08
N LEU A 24 6.98 -1.95 16.94
CA LEU A 24 8.38 -2.30 16.70
C LEU A 24 9.26 -1.05 16.61
N LYS A 25 8.80 -0.01 15.91
CA LYS A 25 9.49 1.28 15.86
C LYS A 25 9.63 1.91 17.25
N LYS A 26 8.57 1.88 18.07
CA LYS A 26 8.59 2.36 19.46
C LYS A 26 9.56 1.60 20.37
N LYS A 27 9.86 0.34 20.04
CA LYS A 27 10.90 -0.46 20.71
C LYS A 27 12.33 -0.17 20.20
N GLY A 28 12.50 0.83 19.33
CA GLY A 28 13.80 1.18 18.75
C GLY A 28 14.27 0.23 17.65
N LEU A 29 13.40 -0.65 17.14
CA LEU A 29 13.76 -1.58 16.07
C LEU A 29 13.59 -0.91 14.71
N LYS A 30 14.54 -1.19 13.80
CA LYS A 30 14.42 -0.81 12.40
C LYS A 30 13.46 -1.76 11.70
N VAL A 31 12.45 -1.20 11.04
CA VAL A 31 11.43 -1.93 10.28
C VAL A 31 11.48 -1.48 8.84
N GLY A 32 11.64 -2.41 7.91
CA GLY A 32 11.68 -2.14 6.47
C GLY A 32 10.57 -2.86 5.71
N GLY A 33 10.58 -2.69 4.38
CA GLY A 33 9.52 -3.15 3.48
C GLY A 33 8.59 -2.01 3.09
N PHE A 34 7.49 -2.33 2.41
CA PHE A 34 6.55 -1.34 1.89
C PHE A 34 5.10 -1.68 2.23
N ILE A 35 4.26 -0.65 2.26
CA ILE A 35 2.80 -0.78 2.34
C ILE A 35 2.15 -0.11 1.14
N THR A 36 0.95 -0.58 0.77
CA THR A 36 0.21 -0.07 -0.39
C THR A 36 -1.19 0.42 -0.01
N PRO A 37 -1.31 1.59 0.65
CA PRO A 37 -2.62 2.11 1.04
C PRO A 37 -3.42 2.57 -0.19
N GLU A 38 -4.74 2.48 -0.08
CA GLU A 38 -5.66 2.91 -1.13
C GLU A 38 -5.74 4.44 -1.18
N ILE A 39 -5.75 5.00 -2.40
CA ILE A 39 -6.09 6.40 -2.65
C ILE A 39 -7.59 6.47 -2.91
N VAL A 40 -8.32 7.13 -2.01
CA VAL A 40 -9.78 7.27 -2.10
C VAL A 40 -10.13 8.74 -2.27
N VAL A 41 -10.88 9.06 -3.34
CA VAL A 41 -11.39 10.40 -3.63
C VAL A 41 -12.89 10.30 -3.81
N ASN A 42 -13.66 11.13 -3.10
CA ASN A 42 -15.14 11.12 -3.14
C ASN A 42 -15.73 9.71 -2.90
N GLY A 43 -15.18 8.97 -1.95
CA GLY A 43 -15.61 7.60 -1.61
C GLY A 43 -15.26 6.53 -2.65
N LYS A 44 -14.59 6.88 -3.75
CA LYS A 44 -14.18 5.94 -4.79
C LYS A 44 -12.67 5.70 -4.72
N ARG A 45 -12.26 4.43 -4.79
CA ARG A 45 -10.85 4.05 -4.92
C ARG A 45 -10.33 4.42 -6.30
N VAL A 46 -9.41 5.39 -6.34
CA VAL A 46 -8.81 5.95 -7.56
C VAL A 46 -7.36 5.52 -7.77
N GLY A 47 -6.74 4.86 -6.80
CA GLY A 47 -5.37 4.35 -6.96
C GLY A 47 -4.82 3.69 -5.70
N PHE A 48 -3.52 3.46 -5.71
CA PHE A 48 -2.75 2.89 -4.62
C PHE A 48 -1.43 3.66 -4.51
N LYS A 49 -1.05 4.02 -3.29
CA LYS A 49 0.31 4.47 -3.03
C LYS A 49 1.23 3.26 -2.84
N VAL A 50 2.53 3.49 -2.93
CA VAL A 50 3.56 2.68 -2.30
C VAL A 50 4.28 3.56 -1.29
N ILE A 51 4.45 3.06 -0.07
CA ILE A 51 5.15 3.79 0.99
C ILE A 51 6.23 2.89 1.56
N ASP A 52 7.47 3.35 1.54
CA ASP A 52 8.57 2.68 2.22
C ASP A 52 8.43 2.85 3.74
N VAL A 53 8.45 1.74 4.48
CA VAL A 53 8.23 1.74 5.93
C VAL A 53 9.44 2.31 6.69
N TYR A 54 10.64 2.21 6.11
CA TYR A 54 11.87 2.64 6.76
C TYR A 54 12.10 4.15 6.59
N SER A 55 12.11 4.66 5.37
CA SER A 55 12.33 6.07 5.04
C SER A 55 11.07 6.92 5.18
N GLY A 56 9.89 6.33 4.99
CA GLY A 56 8.61 7.06 4.91
C GLY A 56 8.37 7.71 3.55
N GLU A 57 9.26 7.52 2.57
CA GLU A 57 9.05 8.00 1.20
C GLU A 57 7.80 7.35 0.60
N GLU A 58 7.05 8.14 -0.17
CA GLU A 58 5.83 7.68 -0.82
C GLU A 58 5.81 8.01 -2.32
N GLY A 59 5.17 7.13 -3.08
CA GLY A 59 4.91 7.28 -4.50
C GLY A 59 3.54 6.74 -4.88
N ILE A 60 3.13 6.93 -6.12
CA ILE A 60 1.89 6.35 -6.66
C ILE A 60 2.27 5.04 -7.34
N LEU A 61 1.76 3.92 -6.84
CA LEU A 61 1.98 2.61 -7.47
C LEU A 61 1.08 2.43 -8.70
N ALA A 62 -0.17 2.83 -8.58
CA ALA A 62 -1.14 2.75 -9.67
C ALA A 62 -2.29 3.73 -9.47
N LYS A 63 -2.85 4.23 -10.57
CA LYS A 63 -4.01 5.15 -10.57
C LYS A 63 -5.01 4.74 -11.64
N VAL A 64 -6.27 5.17 -11.52
CA VAL A 64 -7.26 4.96 -12.60
C VAL A 64 -6.75 5.63 -13.87
N CYS A 65 -6.76 4.89 -14.97
CA CYS A 65 -6.30 5.40 -16.25
C CYS A 65 -7.20 6.54 -16.74
N THR A 66 -6.60 7.65 -17.16
CA THR A 66 -7.32 8.84 -17.65
C THR A 66 -7.29 8.99 -19.18
N GLY A 67 -6.79 7.99 -19.93
CA GLY A 67 -6.69 8.04 -21.39
C GLY A 67 -5.62 7.14 -21.98
N VAL A 68 -4.97 7.60 -23.05
CA VAL A 68 -3.87 6.96 -23.82
C VAL A 68 -2.54 7.01 -23.04
N GLU A 69 -2.55 6.56 -21.79
CA GLU A 69 -1.30 6.33 -21.08
C GLU A 69 -0.68 5.03 -21.61
N ASP A 70 0.49 5.11 -22.24
CA ASP A 70 1.31 3.94 -22.64
C ASP A 70 1.96 3.31 -21.40
N LYS A 71 1.11 2.81 -20.50
CA LYS A 71 1.49 2.19 -19.25
C LYS A 71 0.82 0.82 -19.12
N PRO A 72 1.48 -0.18 -18.49
CA PRO A 72 0.85 -1.45 -18.17
C PRO A 72 -0.43 -1.27 -17.35
N ARG A 73 -1.41 -2.14 -17.61
CA ARG A 73 -2.75 -2.04 -17.01
C ARG A 73 -3.16 -3.29 -16.26
N VAL A 74 -3.81 -3.08 -15.11
CA VAL A 74 -4.49 -4.11 -14.33
C VAL A 74 -5.93 -3.65 -14.07
N GLY A 75 -6.88 -4.19 -14.82
CA GLY A 75 -8.26 -3.72 -14.81
C GLY A 75 -8.35 -2.24 -15.23
N LYS A 76 -8.93 -1.40 -14.35
CA LYS A 76 -9.05 0.06 -14.59
C LYS A 76 -7.82 0.87 -14.18
N TYR A 77 -6.78 0.24 -13.63
CA TYR A 77 -5.61 0.91 -13.07
C TYR A 77 -4.42 0.85 -14.05
N CYS A 78 -3.78 1.99 -14.26
CA CYS A 78 -2.50 2.16 -14.94
C CYS A 78 -1.39 2.10 -13.88
N VAL A 79 -0.42 1.22 -14.08
CA VAL A 79 0.66 0.93 -13.14
C VAL A 79 1.85 1.83 -13.46
N ASP A 80 2.46 2.41 -12.43
CA ASP A 80 3.72 3.14 -12.56
C ASP A 80 4.88 2.15 -12.53
N VAL A 81 5.67 2.12 -13.61
CA VAL A 81 6.78 1.17 -13.83
C VAL A 81 8.09 1.92 -13.97
#